data_AF-A0A1S9CJZ0-F1
#
_entry.id   AF-A0A1S9CJZ0-F1
#
_cell.length_a   1.000
_cell.length_b   1.000
_cell.length_c   1.000
_cell.angle_alpha   90.00
_cell.angle_beta   90.00
_cell.angle_gamma   90.00
#
_symmetry.space_group_name_H-M   'P 1'
#
loop_
_entity.id
_entity.type
_entity.pdbx_description
1 polymer ?
#
loop_
_entity_poly.entity_id
_entity_poly.type
_entity_poly.pdbx_seq_one_letter_code
_entity_poly.pdbx_strand_id
1 'polypeptide(L)'
;MEGRGPKWIEVKNESTINSEWSHHNNPIPGYGWSVLDDFHNIMADTIKAHDPELLVGGPTAAWMAMDASNFQQGQYNLDFITDTADHLDFYSYHFYESKDLILHDTHSNYGGYLTGRLEADLDLLRNHMILEDALKPLIISETGTLHSGEGDPDYWIIVKNYNAYLVRYMNRANEFDQVVPFVLPAIWWDKEAPEGLWAYDENGRLISTAEEGLTPIKYFLETWDEYEGDLLPAESNDVNNNIFVHSAQDGNVIYVAVTNMNPQRATIDLNLILDGQEIQKIERTSTFLDMGELHFLDNEPMESLEDIFMHVEETSIFKITLDSEPNITDTITRNTYYGDKILQDTGTPAEFTIAMSDENEVQSSVLRVSLGRQNGFQVPLNVKVNGYSFEQHDMSFSNKSDRFFSYVDFNIPVNILEENNEIVVNVDQTGGKISTVALINMEN
;
A
#
# COMPACT_ATOMS: atom_id res chain seq x y z
N MET A 1 -8.72 31.83 3.60
CA MET A 1 -7.46 32.41 3.03
C MET A 1 -7.69 32.74 1.54
N GLU A 2 -7.10 33.78 0.92
CA GLU A 2 -7.36 34.15 -0.52
C GLU A 2 -6.82 33.11 -1.53
N GLY A 3 -7.22 31.84 -1.44
CA GLY A 3 -6.79 30.75 -2.32
C GLY A 3 -5.32 30.31 -2.18
N ARG A 4 -4.60 30.82 -1.18
CA ARG A 4 -3.17 30.53 -0.92
C ARG A 4 -2.93 29.74 0.38
N GLY A 5 -3.99 29.30 1.04
CA GLY A 5 -3.91 28.47 2.23
C GLY A 5 -3.77 26.99 1.89
N PRO A 6 -3.35 26.15 2.85
CA PRO A 6 -3.43 24.71 2.66
C PRO A 6 -4.88 24.27 2.47
N LYS A 7 -5.12 23.25 1.64
CA LYS A 7 -6.43 22.57 1.55
C LYS A 7 -6.61 21.60 2.72
N TRP A 8 -5.53 20.90 3.08
CA TRP A 8 -5.46 19.86 4.09
C TRP A 8 -4.66 20.34 5.30
N ILE A 9 -5.18 20.17 6.51
CA ILE A 9 -4.49 20.47 7.77
C ILE A 9 -4.50 19.22 8.64
N GLU A 10 -3.32 18.65 8.85
CA GLU A 10 -3.10 17.65 9.87
C GLU A 10 -2.89 18.32 11.23
N VAL A 11 -3.63 17.86 12.24
CA VAL A 11 -3.63 18.52 13.56
C VAL A 11 -2.28 18.40 14.26
N LYS A 12 -1.64 17.22 14.21
CA LYS A 12 -0.33 16.98 14.83
C LYS A 12 0.38 15.81 14.16
N ASN A 13 1.59 16.08 13.66
CA ASN A 13 2.46 15.05 13.11
C ASN A 13 2.78 13.93 14.12
N GLU A 14 2.74 12.67 13.67
CA GLU A 14 3.23 11.49 14.40
C GLU A 14 2.66 11.33 15.81
N SER A 15 1.40 11.72 16.02
CA SER A 15 0.86 11.87 17.37
C SER A 15 0.55 10.55 18.10
N THR A 16 0.76 9.41 17.45
CA THR A 16 0.52 8.06 17.99
C THR A 16 1.74 7.45 18.70
N ILE A 17 2.91 8.12 18.66
CA ILE A 17 4.14 7.67 19.34
C ILE A 17 4.51 8.55 20.54
N ASN A 18 5.12 7.95 21.56
CA ASN A 18 5.38 8.60 22.86
C ASN A 18 6.31 9.82 22.77
N SER A 19 7.24 9.85 21.81
CA SER A 19 8.18 10.97 21.60
C SER A 19 7.46 12.23 21.13
N GLU A 20 6.37 12.06 20.39
CA GLU A 20 5.61 13.15 19.76
C GLU A 20 4.34 13.51 20.52
N TRP A 21 3.84 12.58 21.35
CA TRP A 21 2.70 12.79 22.23
C TRP A 21 2.95 12.20 23.62
N SER A 22 3.58 12.99 24.48
CA SER A 22 4.05 12.53 25.80
C SER A 22 2.95 12.02 26.74
N HIS A 23 1.67 12.33 26.47
CA HIS A 23 0.52 11.82 27.22
C HIS A 23 0.39 10.30 27.17
N HIS A 24 0.95 9.63 26.15
CA HIS A 24 1.02 8.17 26.08
C HIS A 24 1.85 7.55 27.21
N ASN A 25 2.71 8.31 27.90
CA ASN A 25 3.44 7.84 29.08
C ASN A 25 2.61 7.81 30.36
N ASN A 26 1.33 8.22 30.31
CA ASN A 26 0.45 8.15 31.47
C ASN A 26 0.24 6.69 31.90
N PRO A 27 0.30 6.35 33.20
CA PRO A 27 0.10 4.99 33.67
C PRO A 27 -1.33 4.46 33.50
N ILE A 28 -2.32 5.32 33.24
CA ILE A 28 -3.70 4.91 32.95
C ILE A 28 -3.75 4.42 31.49
N PRO A 29 -4.07 3.13 31.25
CA PRO A 29 -4.19 2.61 29.89
C PRO A 29 -5.18 3.42 29.05
N GLY A 30 -4.84 3.68 27.78
CA GLY A 30 -5.68 4.43 26.85
C GLY A 30 -5.70 5.96 27.06
N TYR A 31 -5.22 6.49 28.19
CA TYR A 31 -5.29 7.93 28.48
C TYR A 31 -4.67 8.81 27.39
N GLY A 32 -3.51 8.41 26.87
CA GLY A 32 -2.81 9.18 25.83
C GLY A 32 -3.64 9.33 24.56
N TRP A 33 -4.37 8.28 24.18
CA TRP A 33 -5.30 8.26 23.06
C TRP A 33 -6.54 9.09 23.34
N SER A 34 -7.20 8.92 24.49
CA SER A 34 -8.40 9.73 24.81
C SER A 34 -8.12 11.24 24.79
N VAL A 35 -6.95 11.67 25.29
CA VAL A 35 -6.54 13.10 25.22
C VAL A 35 -6.20 13.51 23.79
N LEU A 36 -5.70 12.58 22.97
CA LEU A 36 -5.41 12.83 21.56
C LEU A 36 -6.70 13.04 20.76
N ASP A 37 -7.72 12.22 21.00
CA ASP A 37 -9.05 12.31 20.35
C ASP A 37 -9.69 13.67 20.67
N ASP A 38 -9.75 14.02 21.96
CA ASP A 38 -10.24 15.32 22.44
C ASP A 38 -9.50 16.49 21.78
N PHE A 39 -8.17 16.39 21.68
CA PHE A 39 -7.35 17.43 21.06
C PHE A 39 -7.68 17.60 19.57
N HIS A 40 -7.84 16.50 18.83
CA HIS A 40 -8.21 16.53 17.41
C HIS A 40 -9.59 17.13 17.19
N ASN A 41 -10.58 16.73 17.99
CA ASN A 41 -11.95 17.26 17.90
C ASN A 41 -11.99 18.77 18.17
N ILE A 42 -11.33 19.23 19.25
CA ILE A 42 -11.24 20.67 19.58
C ILE A 42 -10.56 21.46 18.45
N MET A 43 -9.46 20.93 17.91
CA MET A 43 -8.71 21.60 16.85
C MET A 43 -9.50 21.67 15.55
N ALA A 44 -10.15 20.58 15.14
CA ALA A 44 -11.00 20.55 13.96
C ALA A 44 -12.16 21.54 14.05
N ASP A 45 -12.90 21.54 15.17
CA ASP A 45 -14.00 22.48 15.41
C ASP A 45 -13.52 23.94 15.38
N THR A 46 -12.36 24.20 16.00
CA THR A 46 -11.79 25.56 16.06
C THR A 46 -11.34 26.05 14.69
N ILE A 47 -10.68 25.20 13.90
CA ILE A 47 -10.22 25.52 12.55
C ILE A 47 -11.42 25.75 11.63
N LYS A 48 -12.39 24.84 11.63
CA LYS A 48 -13.60 24.94 10.79
C LYS A 48 -14.50 26.10 11.17
N ALA A 49 -14.53 26.50 12.44
CA ALA A 49 -15.22 27.72 12.87
C ALA A 49 -14.59 29.00 12.27
N HIS A 50 -13.29 28.96 11.94
CA HIS A 50 -12.61 30.06 11.28
C HIS A 50 -12.73 30.01 9.76
N ASP A 51 -12.56 28.83 9.16
CA ASP A 51 -12.62 28.60 7.72
C ASP A 51 -13.24 27.21 7.44
N PRO A 52 -14.55 27.13 7.15
CA PRO A 52 -15.26 25.87 6.94
C PRO A 52 -14.84 25.09 5.69
N GLU A 53 -14.07 25.69 4.78
CA GLU A 53 -13.59 25.04 3.56
C GLU A 53 -12.30 24.23 3.77
N LEU A 54 -11.64 24.38 4.93
CA LEU A 54 -10.44 23.63 5.29
C LEU A 54 -10.79 22.20 5.69
N LEU A 55 -10.04 21.24 5.15
CA LEU A 55 -10.13 19.84 5.52
C LEU A 55 -9.15 19.58 6.66
N VAL A 56 -9.64 19.02 7.77
CA VAL A 56 -8.85 18.77 8.99
C VAL A 56 -8.84 17.29 9.32
N GLY A 57 -7.68 16.74 9.66
CA GLY A 57 -7.52 15.30 9.90
C GLY A 57 -6.32 14.94 10.77
N GLY A 58 -6.13 13.64 10.94
CA GLY A 58 -5.10 13.04 11.81
C GLY A 58 -5.30 11.52 11.90
N PRO A 59 -4.60 10.83 12.83
CA PRO A 59 -3.65 11.35 13.80
C PRO A 59 -2.22 11.46 13.25
N THR A 60 -2.04 11.27 11.94
CA THR A 60 -0.73 11.20 11.30
C THR A 60 0.09 10.07 11.92
N ALA A 61 -0.46 8.84 11.96
CA ALA A 61 0.15 7.77 12.76
C ALA A 61 1.49 7.29 12.17
N ALA A 62 2.57 7.39 12.95
CA ALA A 62 3.94 7.05 12.52
C ALA A 62 4.22 5.55 12.44
N TRP A 63 3.50 4.76 13.24
CA TRP A 63 3.78 3.33 13.44
C TRP A 63 2.53 2.50 13.23
N MET A 64 2.29 2.12 11.98
CA MET A 64 1.15 1.32 11.52
C MET A 64 1.27 -0.17 11.84
N ALA A 65 1.94 -0.52 12.93
CA ALA A 65 2.01 -1.88 13.44
C ALA A 65 0.70 -2.30 14.14
N MET A 66 -0.44 -2.33 13.43
CA MET A 66 -1.76 -2.52 14.05
C MET A 66 -1.88 -3.83 14.83
N ASP A 67 -1.25 -4.91 14.39
CA ASP A 67 -1.19 -6.22 15.04
C ASP A 67 -0.28 -6.29 16.28
N ALA A 68 0.42 -5.20 16.64
CA ALA A 68 1.24 -5.15 17.85
C ALA A 68 0.41 -5.42 19.11
N SER A 69 1.02 -6.17 20.04
CA SER A 69 0.39 -6.58 21.31
C SER A 69 -0.96 -7.27 21.10
N ASN A 70 -1.02 -8.19 20.14
CA ASN A 70 -2.24 -8.91 19.74
C ASN A 70 -3.37 -7.95 19.34
N PHE A 71 -3.07 -7.05 18.40
CA PHE A 71 -3.99 -6.06 17.84
C PHE A 71 -4.45 -4.94 18.77
N GLN A 72 -3.83 -4.77 19.95
CA GLN A 72 -4.16 -3.66 20.84
C GLN A 72 -3.80 -2.29 20.22
N GLN A 73 -2.70 -2.20 19.47
CA GLN A 73 -2.32 -0.97 18.77
C GLN A 73 -3.33 -0.63 17.67
N GLY A 74 -3.79 -1.64 16.93
CA GLY A 74 -4.85 -1.51 15.95
C GLY A 74 -6.11 -0.97 16.59
N GLN A 75 -6.55 -1.55 17.70
CA GLN A 75 -7.75 -1.09 18.42
C GLN A 75 -7.68 0.41 18.75
N TYR A 76 -6.53 0.93 19.19
CA TYR A 76 -6.43 2.37 19.45
C TYR A 76 -6.62 3.26 18.22
N ASN A 77 -6.16 2.81 17.04
CA ASN A 77 -6.40 3.55 15.80
C ASN A 77 -7.86 3.46 15.36
N LEU A 78 -8.51 2.31 15.60
CA LEU A 78 -9.93 2.13 15.31
C LEU A 78 -10.81 2.97 16.24
N ASP A 79 -10.48 3.00 17.53
CA ASP A 79 -11.15 3.84 18.53
C ASP A 79 -10.99 5.33 18.16
N PHE A 80 -9.79 5.76 17.75
CA PHE A 80 -9.55 7.13 17.26
C PHE A 80 -10.48 7.49 16.09
N ILE A 81 -10.68 6.57 15.14
CA ILE A 81 -11.60 6.79 14.01
C ILE A 81 -13.01 7.06 14.54
N THR A 82 -13.53 6.15 15.38
CA THR A 82 -14.89 6.25 15.95
C THR A 82 -15.05 7.54 16.77
N ASP A 83 -14.12 7.84 17.67
CA ASP A 83 -14.23 8.94 18.62
C ASP A 83 -14.02 10.34 17.98
N THR A 84 -13.54 10.38 16.73
CA THR A 84 -13.33 11.62 15.97
C THR A 84 -14.16 11.70 14.68
N ALA A 85 -15.06 10.74 14.45
CA ALA A 85 -15.84 10.59 13.23
C ALA A 85 -16.66 11.84 12.88
N ASP A 86 -17.26 12.51 13.84
CA ASP A 86 -18.11 13.69 13.59
C ASP A 86 -17.32 14.98 13.33
N HIS A 87 -16.00 14.98 13.56
CA HIS A 87 -15.17 16.19 13.56
C HIS A 87 -14.17 16.25 12.40
N LEU A 88 -13.50 15.15 12.10
CA LEU A 88 -12.44 15.11 11.09
C LEU A 88 -12.99 14.90 9.68
N ASP A 89 -12.25 15.35 8.66
CA ASP A 89 -12.60 15.15 7.24
C ASP A 89 -11.84 13.99 6.59
N PHE A 90 -10.69 13.61 7.16
CA PHE A 90 -9.83 12.55 6.66
C PHE A 90 -9.03 11.91 7.79
N TYR A 91 -8.49 10.73 7.53
CA TYR A 91 -7.54 10.07 8.42
C TYR A 91 -6.17 9.93 7.75
N SER A 92 -5.10 10.14 8.51
CA SER A 92 -3.75 10.15 7.96
C SER A 92 -2.74 9.26 8.69
N TYR A 93 -1.85 8.67 7.89
CA TYR A 93 -0.96 7.59 8.30
C TYR A 93 0.38 7.67 7.59
N HIS A 94 1.44 7.21 8.26
CA HIS A 94 2.77 7.07 7.69
C HIS A 94 3.14 5.60 7.52
N PHE A 95 3.73 5.29 6.37
CA PHE A 95 4.25 3.95 6.09
C PHE A 95 5.72 4.04 5.68
N TYR A 96 6.60 3.74 6.63
CA TYR A 96 8.03 3.63 6.39
C TYR A 96 8.48 2.17 6.41
N GLU A 97 8.98 1.72 5.26
CA GLU A 97 9.43 0.36 5.06
C GLU A 97 10.77 0.06 5.77
N SER A 98 10.97 -1.21 6.09
CA SER A 98 12.25 -1.76 6.53
C SER A 98 13.33 -1.56 5.46
N LYS A 99 14.57 -1.44 5.94
CA LYS A 99 15.77 -1.49 5.09
C LYS A 99 16.16 -2.90 4.68
N ASP A 100 15.54 -3.91 5.30
CA ASP A 100 15.92 -5.29 5.08
C ASP A 100 15.54 -5.74 3.66
N LEU A 101 16.46 -6.48 3.04
CA LEU A 101 16.27 -7.14 1.77
C LEU A 101 15.38 -8.37 1.95
N ILE A 102 14.45 -8.60 1.03
CA ILE A 102 13.71 -9.87 0.98
C ILE A 102 14.55 -10.93 0.26
N LEU A 103 15.86 -11.04 0.52
CA LEU A 103 16.69 -12.05 -0.12
C LEU A 103 16.56 -13.40 0.60
N HIS A 104 16.17 -14.44 -0.14
CA HIS A 104 16.08 -15.81 0.37
C HIS A 104 15.17 -15.98 1.61
N ASP A 105 14.07 -15.21 1.64
CA ASP A 105 13.06 -15.23 2.69
C ASP A 105 13.56 -14.65 4.03
N THR A 106 12.65 -14.06 4.81
CA THR A 106 13.02 -13.37 6.06
C THR A 106 13.24 -14.36 7.20
N HIS A 107 14.19 -14.05 8.10
CA HIS A 107 14.44 -14.85 9.31
C HIS A 107 13.29 -14.76 10.33
N SER A 108 12.53 -13.66 10.32
CA SER A 108 11.38 -13.37 11.18
C SER A 108 10.17 -12.93 10.36
N ASN A 109 8.97 -13.04 10.92
CA ASN A 109 7.74 -12.63 10.23
C ASN A 109 7.62 -11.11 10.04
N TYR A 110 8.24 -10.32 10.91
CA TYR A 110 8.29 -8.88 10.69
C TYR A 110 9.36 -8.60 9.63
N GLY A 111 8.91 -8.33 8.41
CA GLY A 111 9.75 -7.97 7.27
C GLY A 111 9.45 -6.59 6.71
N GLY A 112 8.44 -5.88 7.23
CA GLY A 112 7.97 -4.64 6.62
C GLY A 112 6.46 -4.54 6.42
N TYR A 113 6.06 -3.57 5.60
CA TYR A 113 4.67 -3.35 5.18
C TYR A 113 4.36 -3.97 3.81
N LEU A 114 5.31 -3.91 2.86
CA LEU A 114 5.15 -4.37 1.47
C LEU A 114 5.09 -5.89 1.29
N THR A 115 5.22 -6.66 2.37
CA THR A 115 5.01 -8.13 2.43
C THR A 115 3.56 -8.51 2.74
N GLY A 116 2.63 -7.62 2.41
CA GLY A 116 1.17 -7.77 2.54
C GLY A 116 0.56 -7.18 3.81
N ARG A 117 1.38 -6.68 4.73
CA ARG A 117 0.89 -5.99 5.94
C ARG A 117 0.21 -4.66 5.58
N LEU A 118 0.71 -3.93 4.59
CA LEU A 118 0.12 -2.67 4.10
C LEU A 118 -1.36 -2.87 3.76
N GLU A 119 -1.69 -3.83 2.91
CA GLU A 119 -3.06 -4.14 2.53
C GLU A 119 -3.90 -4.58 3.73
N ALA A 120 -3.33 -5.40 4.62
CA ALA A 120 -4.03 -5.88 5.80
C ALA A 120 -4.35 -4.76 6.80
N ASP A 121 -3.45 -3.78 6.97
CA ASP A 121 -3.68 -2.55 7.75
C ASP A 121 -4.76 -1.69 7.09
N LEU A 122 -4.62 -1.38 5.80
CA LEU A 122 -5.58 -0.55 5.06
C LEU A 122 -6.97 -1.17 5.02
N ASP A 123 -7.08 -2.48 4.80
CA ASP A 123 -8.35 -3.21 4.81
C ASP A 123 -8.99 -3.18 6.20
N LEU A 124 -8.20 -3.27 7.28
CA LEU A 124 -8.70 -3.16 8.65
C LEU A 124 -9.26 -1.78 8.95
N LEU A 125 -8.56 -0.72 8.55
CA LEU A 125 -9.04 0.66 8.69
C LEU A 125 -10.33 0.89 7.88
N ARG A 126 -10.33 0.48 6.60
CA ARG A 126 -11.49 0.68 5.70
C ARG A 126 -12.71 -0.11 6.15
N ASN A 127 -12.54 -1.37 6.54
CA ASN A 127 -13.65 -2.15 7.05
C ASN A 127 -14.25 -1.51 8.32
N HIS A 128 -13.40 -1.10 9.27
CA HIS A 128 -13.86 -0.43 10.48
C HIS A 128 -14.66 0.85 10.16
N MET A 129 -14.15 1.70 9.26
CA MET A 129 -14.86 2.90 8.84
C MET A 129 -16.23 2.61 8.22
N ILE A 130 -16.37 1.52 7.47
CA ILE A 130 -17.65 1.11 6.88
C ILE A 130 -18.63 0.63 7.97
N LEU A 131 -18.15 -0.18 8.92
CA LEU A 131 -18.97 -0.68 10.02
C LEU A 131 -19.48 0.45 10.93
N GLU A 132 -18.70 1.52 11.07
CA GLU A 132 -19.02 2.68 11.90
C GLU A 132 -19.73 3.82 11.13
N ASP A 133 -20.07 3.63 9.84
CA ASP A 133 -20.62 4.69 8.97
C ASP A 133 -19.76 5.98 8.96
N ALA A 134 -18.44 5.80 9.03
CA ALA A 134 -17.43 6.83 9.17
C ALA A 134 -16.41 6.81 8.02
N LEU A 135 -16.83 6.38 6.83
CA LEU A 135 -15.97 6.29 5.65
C LEU A 135 -15.47 7.67 5.22
N LYS A 136 -14.15 7.86 5.31
CA LYS A 136 -13.46 9.08 4.90
C LYS A 136 -12.25 8.76 4.02
N PRO A 137 -11.75 9.72 3.24
CA PRO A 137 -10.50 9.57 2.52
C PRO A 137 -9.33 9.32 3.47
N LEU A 138 -8.37 8.53 3.00
CA LEU A 138 -7.09 8.35 3.63
C LEU A 138 -6.08 9.35 3.04
N ILE A 139 -5.17 9.84 3.87
CA ILE A 139 -3.99 10.59 3.45
C ILE A 139 -2.74 9.86 3.92
N ILE A 140 -1.86 9.53 2.98
CA ILE A 140 -0.52 9.07 3.31
C ILE A 140 0.40 10.28 3.22
N SER A 141 0.48 11.03 4.33
CA SER A 141 1.21 12.31 4.42
C SER A 141 2.72 12.12 4.38
N GLU A 142 3.20 10.93 4.72
CA GLU A 142 4.59 10.51 4.53
C GLU A 142 4.65 9.00 4.24
N THR A 143 5.47 8.61 3.27
CA THR A 143 5.77 7.20 3.03
C THR A 143 7.18 7.06 2.47
N GLY A 144 7.87 5.99 2.84
CA GLY A 144 9.27 5.82 2.46
C GLY A 144 9.99 4.69 3.14
N THR A 145 11.22 4.93 3.59
CA THR A 145 12.04 3.94 4.29
C THR A 145 12.66 4.54 5.54
N LEU A 146 12.84 3.73 6.59
CA LEU A 146 13.68 4.11 7.75
C LEU A 146 15.14 3.74 7.49
N HIS A 147 15.68 4.21 6.36
CA HIS A 147 17.05 3.97 5.94
C HIS A 147 17.70 5.28 5.47
N SER A 148 18.99 5.43 5.75
CA SER A 148 19.79 6.57 5.33
C SER A 148 21.21 6.07 5.06
N GLY A 149 21.84 6.62 4.02
CA GLY A 149 23.19 6.28 3.59
C GLY A 149 23.49 6.85 2.21
N GLU A 150 24.77 6.99 1.90
CA GLU A 150 25.26 7.65 0.68
C GLU A 150 25.81 6.67 -0.37
N GLY A 151 25.77 5.35 -0.10
CA GLY A 151 26.21 4.33 -1.03
C GLY A 151 25.09 3.90 -1.99
N ASP A 152 25.47 3.33 -3.13
CA ASP A 152 24.55 2.76 -4.12
C ASP A 152 23.50 1.79 -3.52
N PRO A 153 23.87 0.83 -2.63
CA PRO A 153 22.87 -0.02 -1.97
C PRO A 153 21.91 0.77 -1.07
N ASP A 154 22.36 1.87 -0.46
CA ASP A 154 21.55 2.69 0.43
C ASP A 154 20.49 3.46 -0.37
N TYR A 155 20.91 4.12 -1.46
CA TYR A 155 20.00 4.80 -2.38
C TYR A 155 19.03 3.82 -3.03
N TRP A 156 19.51 2.64 -3.42
CA TRP A 156 18.65 1.61 -3.97
C TRP A 156 17.54 1.22 -2.98
N ILE A 157 17.86 0.97 -1.70
CA ILE A 157 16.86 0.65 -0.65
C ILE A 157 15.78 1.74 -0.58
N ILE A 158 16.18 3.01 -0.66
CA ILE A 158 15.24 4.13 -0.61
C ILE A 158 14.34 4.13 -1.85
N VAL A 159 14.92 4.10 -3.05
CA VAL A 159 14.19 4.18 -4.32
C VAL A 159 13.29 2.95 -4.55
N LYS A 160 13.76 1.73 -4.24
CA LYS A 160 12.95 0.52 -4.40
C LYS A 160 11.70 0.53 -3.53
N ASN A 161 11.80 1.02 -2.29
CA ASN A 161 10.67 1.11 -1.38
C ASN A 161 9.66 2.17 -1.84
N TYR A 162 10.11 3.35 -2.30
CA TYR A 162 9.21 4.36 -2.89
C TYR A 162 8.45 3.83 -4.10
N ASN A 163 9.15 3.19 -5.03
CA ASN A 163 8.54 2.61 -6.23
C ASN A 163 7.50 1.54 -5.90
N ALA A 164 7.85 0.59 -5.01
CA ALA A 164 6.96 -0.48 -4.63
C ALA A 164 5.70 0.05 -3.93
N TYR A 165 5.83 1.01 -3.03
CA TYR A 165 4.67 1.67 -2.40
C TYR A 165 3.76 2.35 -3.42
N LEU A 166 4.33 3.11 -4.36
CA LEU A 166 3.52 3.85 -5.33
C LEU A 166 2.65 2.91 -6.17
N VAL A 167 3.18 1.77 -6.61
CA VAL A 167 2.39 0.72 -7.31
C VAL A 167 1.25 0.19 -6.43
N ARG A 168 1.48 -0.02 -5.13
CA ARG A 168 0.43 -0.48 -4.21
C ARG A 168 -0.65 0.58 -4.00
N TYR A 169 -0.26 1.84 -3.82
CA TYR A 169 -1.21 2.93 -3.61
C TYR A 169 -2.05 3.20 -4.86
N MET A 170 -1.46 3.18 -6.05
CA MET A 170 -2.22 3.38 -7.29
C MET A 170 -3.27 2.28 -7.50
N ASN A 171 -2.97 1.03 -7.12
CA ASN A 171 -3.94 -0.08 -7.15
C ASN A 171 -5.13 0.09 -6.19
N ARG A 172 -5.07 1.09 -5.30
CA ARG A 172 -6.08 1.47 -4.32
C ARG A 172 -6.34 2.99 -4.36
N ALA A 173 -6.13 3.65 -5.50
CA ALA A 173 -6.16 5.11 -5.61
C ALA A 173 -7.50 5.72 -5.17
N ASN A 174 -8.61 4.98 -5.29
CA ASN A 174 -9.93 5.39 -4.82
C ASN A 174 -10.04 5.56 -3.29
N GLU A 175 -9.04 5.11 -2.53
CA GLU A 175 -9.01 5.24 -1.07
C GLU A 175 -8.27 6.48 -0.59
N PHE A 176 -7.44 7.07 -1.44
CA PHE A 176 -6.52 8.13 -1.06
C PHE A 176 -6.85 9.44 -1.78
N ASP A 177 -6.89 10.53 -1.03
CA ASP A 177 -6.94 11.86 -1.62
C ASP A 177 -5.54 12.42 -1.86
N GLN A 178 -4.54 11.95 -1.09
CA GLN A 178 -3.15 12.36 -1.22
C GLN A 178 -2.19 11.28 -0.69
N VAL A 179 -1.11 11.06 -1.43
CA VAL A 179 0.04 10.24 -1.03
C VAL A 179 1.30 11.05 -1.27
N VAL A 180 2.17 11.13 -0.26
CA VAL A 180 3.40 11.94 -0.31
C VAL A 180 4.59 11.05 0.03
N PRO A 181 5.35 10.60 -0.98
CA PRO A 181 6.68 10.04 -0.74
C PRO A 181 7.53 11.06 0.02
N PHE A 182 8.26 10.64 1.06
CA PHE A 182 9.07 11.52 1.90
C PHE A 182 10.39 11.95 1.22
N VAL A 183 10.27 12.45 -0.02
CA VAL A 183 11.37 12.97 -0.84
C VAL A 183 11.50 14.46 -0.55
N LEU A 184 12.44 14.81 0.33
CA LEU A 184 12.68 16.20 0.70
C LEU A 184 13.59 16.89 -0.33
N PRO A 185 13.17 18.01 -0.96
CA PRO A 185 13.97 18.69 -1.97
C PRO A 185 15.33 19.17 -1.45
N ALA A 186 15.36 19.73 -0.24
CA ALA A 186 16.57 20.27 0.38
C ALA A 186 16.44 20.27 1.91
N ILE A 187 17.33 19.55 2.59
CA ILE A 187 17.32 19.36 4.04
C ILE A 187 18.24 20.40 4.69
N TRP A 188 17.80 21.66 4.73
CA TRP A 188 18.67 22.78 5.13
C TRP A 188 19.13 22.75 6.59
N TRP A 189 18.39 22.03 7.45
CA TRP A 189 18.73 21.83 8.87
C TRP A 189 19.73 20.70 9.10
N ASP A 190 19.88 19.80 8.12
CA ASP A 190 20.87 18.71 8.13
C ASP A 190 21.45 18.54 6.72
N LYS A 191 22.47 19.34 6.43
CA LYS A 191 23.02 19.48 5.06
C LYS A 191 23.81 18.26 4.59
N GLU A 192 24.16 17.37 5.50
CA GLU A 192 24.89 16.13 5.23
C GLU A 192 23.94 14.94 5.10
N ALA A 193 22.62 15.15 5.21
CA ALA A 193 21.61 14.10 5.10
C ALA A 193 21.60 13.53 3.67
N PRO A 194 22.04 12.26 3.47
CA PRO A 194 22.19 11.70 2.13
C PRO A 194 20.85 11.44 1.43
N GLU A 195 19.75 11.32 2.19
CA GLU A 195 18.40 11.13 1.66
C GLU A 195 17.76 12.40 1.05
N GLY A 196 18.43 13.56 1.11
CA GLY A 196 17.97 14.76 0.43
C GLY A 196 18.00 14.57 -1.09
N LEU A 197 16.98 15.06 -1.81
CA LEU A 197 16.99 15.04 -3.28
C LEU A 197 18.15 15.88 -3.85
N TRP A 198 18.55 16.93 -3.12
CA TRP A 198 19.57 17.87 -3.54
C TRP A 198 20.67 18.05 -2.48
N ALA A 199 21.92 17.87 -2.89
CA ALA A 199 23.10 17.91 -2.04
C ALA A 199 23.66 19.32 -1.80
N TYR A 200 24.42 19.45 -0.70
CA TYR A 200 25.15 20.67 -0.34
C TYR A 200 26.64 20.51 -0.63
N ASP A 201 27.31 21.61 -0.98
CA ASP A 201 28.76 21.68 -1.14
C ASP A 201 29.49 21.72 0.22
N GLU A 202 30.82 21.63 0.19
CA GLU A 202 31.69 21.70 1.38
C GLU A 202 31.53 23.00 2.22
N ASN A 203 30.93 24.05 1.65
CA ASN A 203 30.65 25.31 2.34
C ASN A 203 29.20 25.37 2.86
N GLY A 204 28.45 24.27 2.74
CA GLY A 204 27.06 24.15 3.14
C GLY A 204 26.11 24.97 2.26
N ARG A 205 26.44 25.20 0.99
CA ARG A 205 25.55 25.82 0.00
C ARG A 205 24.94 24.75 -0.88
N LEU A 206 23.67 24.92 -1.24
CA LEU A 206 23.03 24.02 -2.19
C LEU A 206 23.80 24.06 -3.51
N ILE A 207 24.17 22.89 -4.04
CA ILE A 207 24.89 22.80 -5.32
C ILE A 207 23.99 23.40 -6.42
N SER A 208 24.52 24.22 -7.32
CA SER A 208 23.64 25.04 -8.17
C SER A 208 23.11 24.36 -9.44
N THR A 209 23.69 23.22 -9.84
CA THR A 209 23.35 22.51 -11.08
C THR A 209 22.73 21.16 -10.77
N ALA A 210 21.76 20.73 -11.57
CA ALA A 210 21.12 19.42 -11.39
C ALA A 210 22.10 18.26 -11.62
N GLU A 211 23.03 18.42 -12.57
CA GLU A 211 24.06 17.42 -12.91
C GLU A 211 24.95 17.06 -11.73
N GLU A 212 25.30 18.04 -10.89
CA GLU A 212 26.17 17.84 -9.73
C GLU A 212 25.39 17.74 -8.41
N GLY A 213 24.20 18.34 -8.35
CA GLY A 213 23.45 18.55 -7.12
C GLY A 213 22.38 17.52 -6.82
N LEU A 214 21.80 16.86 -7.84
CA LEU A 214 20.79 15.83 -7.60
C LEU A 214 21.45 14.55 -7.10
N THR A 215 20.92 14.01 -6.01
CA THR A 215 21.29 12.69 -5.51
C THR A 215 20.58 11.60 -6.32
N PRO A 216 20.99 10.33 -6.23
CA PRO A 216 20.29 9.20 -6.85
C PRO A 216 18.82 9.04 -6.45
N ILE A 217 18.33 9.75 -5.42
CA ILE A 217 16.89 9.84 -5.10
C ILE A 217 16.07 10.35 -6.30
N LYS A 218 16.69 11.14 -7.19
CA LYS A 218 16.06 11.60 -8.44
C LYS A 218 15.52 10.46 -9.31
N TYR A 219 16.11 9.25 -9.24
CA TYR A 219 15.67 8.11 -10.04
C TYR A 219 14.24 7.69 -9.71
N PHE A 220 13.74 7.98 -8.50
CA PHE A 220 12.32 7.83 -8.22
C PHE A 220 11.47 8.76 -9.10
N LEU A 221 11.83 10.05 -9.22
CA LEU A 221 11.10 11.00 -10.06
C LEU A 221 11.24 10.67 -11.54
N GLU A 222 12.45 10.37 -12.00
CA GLU A 222 12.76 10.00 -13.39
C GLU A 222 12.15 8.65 -13.79
N THR A 223 11.82 7.77 -12.83
CA THR A 223 11.09 6.53 -13.14
C THR A 223 9.64 6.84 -13.58
N TRP A 224 8.99 7.83 -12.97
CA TRP A 224 7.55 8.07 -13.10
C TRP A 224 7.18 9.35 -13.89
N ASP A 225 8.15 10.08 -14.44
CA ASP A 225 7.93 11.40 -15.04
C ASP A 225 7.02 11.40 -16.29
N GLU A 226 7.00 10.31 -17.04
CA GLU A 226 6.14 10.09 -18.21
C GLU A 226 4.88 9.25 -17.92
N TYR A 227 4.74 8.68 -16.72
CA TYR A 227 3.65 7.73 -16.41
C TYR A 227 2.33 8.46 -16.15
N GLU A 228 1.42 8.41 -17.12
CA GLU A 228 0.08 9.00 -17.01
C GLU A 228 -0.95 8.23 -17.85
N GLY A 229 -2.23 8.60 -17.70
CA GLY A 229 -3.31 8.10 -18.54
C GLY A 229 -4.49 7.50 -17.79
N ASP A 230 -5.42 6.94 -18.56
CA ASP A 230 -6.59 6.24 -18.05
C ASP A 230 -6.22 4.83 -17.57
N LEU A 231 -6.76 4.41 -16.41
CA LEU A 231 -6.49 3.11 -15.80
C LEU A 231 -6.94 1.98 -16.72
N LEU A 232 -6.02 1.06 -17.02
CA LEU A 232 -6.33 -0.20 -17.69
C LEU A 232 -6.38 -1.35 -16.68
N PRO A 233 -7.26 -2.35 -16.86
CA PRO A 233 -7.20 -3.57 -16.06
C PRO A 233 -5.87 -4.29 -16.29
N ALA A 234 -5.19 -4.64 -15.20
CA ALA A 234 -4.00 -5.49 -15.21
C ALA A 234 -4.03 -6.48 -14.06
N GLU A 235 -3.52 -7.67 -14.32
CA GLU A 235 -3.39 -8.75 -13.36
C GLU A 235 -2.07 -9.50 -13.56
N SER A 236 -1.62 -10.19 -12.51
CA SER A 236 -0.48 -11.10 -12.55
C SER A 236 -0.94 -12.50 -12.17
N ASN A 237 -0.31 -13.50 -12.76
CA ASN A 237 -0.50 -14.92 -12.42
C ASN A 237 0.65 -15.47 -11.57
N ASP A 238 1.44 -14.61 -10.93
CA ASP A 238 2.55 -15.01 -10.07
C ASP A 238 2.09 -16.01 -9.00
N VAL A 239 2.84 -17.10 -8.85
CA VAL A 239 2.50 -18.21 -7.96
C VAL A 239 2.51 -17.78 -6.49
N ASN A 240 3.31 -16.78 -6.14
CA ASN A 240 3.46 -16.29 -4.76
C ASN A 240 2.71 -14.97 -4.51
N ASN A 241 1.99 -14.43 -5.49
CA ASN A 241 1.31 -13.14 -5.41
C ASN A 241 2.22 -11.98 -4.93
N ASN A 242 3.49 -12.00 -5.34
CA ASN A 242 4.50 -10.99 -4.99
C ASN A 242 5.01 -10.21 -6.22
N ILE A 243 4.34 -10.33 -7.36
CA ILE A 243 4.52 -9.42 -8.50
C ILE A 243 3.32 -8.50 -8.57
N PHE A 244 3.58 -7.20 -8.45
CA PHE A 244 2.54 -6.17 -8.51
C PHE A 244 2.60 -5.46 -9.83
N VAL A 245 1.42 -5.23 -10.41
CA VAL A 245 1.27 -4.58 -11.71
C VAL A 245 0.29 -3.41 -11.59
N HIS A 246 0.55 -2.35 -12.35
CA HIS A 246 -0.37 -1.25 -12.57
C HIS A 246 -0.20 -0.77 -14.02
N SER A 247 -1.29 -0.46 -14.71
CA SER A 247 -1.22 -0.01 -16.10
C SER A 247 -2.10 1.21 -16.34
N ALA A 248 -1.66 2.03 -17.30
CA ALA A 248 -2.38 3.20 -17.74
C ALA A 248 -2.21 3.38 -19.26
N GLN A 249 -3.14 4.09 -19.89
CA GLN A 249 -3.08 4.42 -21.30
C GLN A 249 -3.22 5.93 -21.52
N ASP A 250 -2.27 6.52 -22.25
CA ASP A 250 -2.36 7.88 -22.76
C ASP A 250 -2.25 7.87 -24.29
N GLY A 251 -3.36 8.14 -24.96
CA GLY A 251 -3.48 8.05 -26.42
C GLY A 251 -3.06 6.67 -26.95
N ASN A 252 -2.02 6.64 -27.79
CA ASN A 252 -1.47 5.40 -28.37
C ASN A 252 -0.33 4.78 -27.55
N VAL A 253 -0.11 5.23 -26.31
CA VAL A 253 0.93 4.70 -25.43
C VAL A 253 0.28 3.96 -24.27
N ILE A 254 0.71 2.71 -24.06
CA ILE A 254 0.36 1.92 -22.88
C ILE A 254 1.58 1.90 -21.95
N TYR A 255 1.38 2.28 -20.70
CA TYR A 255 2.36 2.13 -19.63
C TYR A 255 1.99 0.93 -18.76
N VAL A 256 2.99 0.09 -18.46
CA VAL A 256 2.85 -1.02 -17.51
C VAL A 256 3.97 -0.91 -16.48
N ALA A 257 3.62 -0.60 -15.24
CA ALA A 257 4.53 -0.66 -14.11
C ALA A 257 4.49 -2.06 -13.50
N VAL A 258 5.64 -2.68 -13.32
CA VAL A 258 5.78 -3.99 -12.67
C VAL A 258 6.81 -3.90 -11.55
N THR A 259 6.44 -4.35 -10.36
CA THR A 259 7.33 -4.48 -9.21
C THR A 259 7.48 -5.94 -8.84
N ASN A 260 8.71 -6.44 -8.82
CA ASN A 260 9.03 -7.80 -8.36
C ASN A 260 9.39 -7.81 -6.88
N MET A 261 8.44 -8.13 -6.00
CA MET A 261 8.69 -8.32 -4.55
C MET A 261 9.00 -9.77 -4.17
N ASN A 262 9.18 -10.66 -5.15
CA ASN A 262 9.61 -12.02 -4.83
C ASN A 262 11.02 -12.03 -4.22
N PRO A 263 11.35 -13.00 -3.36
CA PRO A 263 12.69 -13.14 -2.79
C PRO A 263 13.75 -13.62 -3.79
N GLN A 264 13.38 -13.71 -5.06
CA GLN A 264 14.13 -14.26 -6.16
C GLN A 264 13.86 -13.45 -7.43
N ARG A 265 14.81 -13.53 -8.36
CA ARG A 265 14.66 -12.96 -9.71
C ARG A 265 13.44 -13.58 -10.39
N ALA A 266 12.79 -12.80 -11.23
CA ALA A 266 11.65 -13.24 -12.02
C ALA A 266 11.96 -13.11 -13.52
N THR A 267 11.27 -13.93 -14.31
CA THR A 267 11.13 -13.74 -15.75
C THR A 267 9.64 -13.58 -16.00
N ILE A 268 9.27 -12.50 -16.69
CA ILE A 268 7.87 -12.16 -16.95
C ILE A 268 7.60 -12.06 -18.45
N ASP A 269 6.36 -12.36 -18.82
CA ASP A 269 5.80 -12.07 -20.13
C ASP A 269 4.67 -11.03 -19.96
N LEU A 270 4.68 -9.98 -20.77
CA LEU A 270 3.63 -8.96 -20.80
C LEU A 270 2.66 -9.26 -21.93
N ASN A 271 1.49 -9.78 -21.58
CA ASN A 271 0.43 -10.09 -22.53
C ASN A 271 -0.55 -8.92 -22.64
N LEU A 272 -0.63 -8.31 -23.82
CA LEU A 272 -1.55 -7.22 -24.12
C LEU A 272 -2.75 -7.74 -24.91
N ILE A 273 -3.95 -7.26 -24.55
CA ILE A 273 -5.17 -7.49 -25.33
C ILE A 273 -5.36 -6.27 -26.24
N LEU A 274 -5.06 -6.43 -27.53
CA LEU A 274 -5.17 -5.36 -28.54
C LEU A 274 -6.25 -5.70 -29.59
N ASP A 275 -6.96 -4.69 -30.08
CA ASP A 275 -7.98 -4.83 -31.14
C ASP A 275 -7.43 -4.35 -32.49
N GLY A 276 -6.39 -5.05 -32.97
CA GLY A 276 -5.79 -4.83 -34.29
C GLY A 276 -4.70 -3.76 -34.37
N GLN A 277 -4.38 -3.08 -33.25
CA GLN A 277 -3.21 -2.19 -33.18
C GLN A 277 -1.91 -2.99 -33.26
N GLU A 278 -0.89 -2.39 -33.89
CA GLU A 278 0.46 -2.96 -33.97
C GLU A 278 1.40 -2.24 -33.00
N ILE A 279 2.25 -3.00 -32.30
CA ILE A 279 3.30 -2.43 -31.45
C ILE A 279 4.42 -1.87 -32.35
N GLN A 280 4.68 -0.57 -32.24
CA GLN A 280 5.75 0.10 -32.98
C GLN A 280 7.06 0.17 -32.20
N LYS A 281 6.97 0.33 -30.89
CA LYS A 281 8.11 0.57 -30.01
C LYS A 281 7.82 0.07 -28.60
N ILE A 282 8.83 -0.53 -27.99
CA ILE A 282 8.83 -0.92 -26.58
C ILE A 282 10.06 -0.29 -25.95
N GLU A 283 9.87 0.35 -24.80
CA GLU A 283 10.93 0.92 -23.99
C GLU A 283 10.75 0.50 -22.53
N ARG A 284 11.86 0.44 -21.80
CA ARG A 284 11.88 0.17 -20.36
C ARG A 284 12.64 1.25 -19.62
N THR A 285 12.00 1.80 -18.61
CA THR A 285 12.65 2.57 -17.56
C THR A 285 12.71 1.70 -16.31
N SER A 286 13.88 1.58 -15.68
CA SER A 286 14.04 0.71 -14.51
C SER A 286 15.13 1.16 -13.57
N THR A 287 14.92 0.91 -12.28
CA THR A 287 15.94 1.05 -11.24
C THR A 287 16.17 -0.28 -10.53
N PHE A 288 17.43 -0.74 -10.47
CA PHE A 288 17.79 -2.00 -9.80
C PHE A 288 19.21 -1.96 -9.22
N LEU A 289 19.51 -2.92 -8.34
CA LEU A 289 20.84 -3.15 -7.79
C LEU A 289 21.43 -4.41 -8.41
N ASP A 290 22.63 -4.31 -8.97
CA ASP A 290 23.40 -5.48 -9.39
C ASP A 290 24.82 -5.40 -8.88
N MET A 291 25.33 -6.49 -8.31
CA MET A 291 26.68 -6.58 -7.75
C MET A 291 27.11 -5.44 -6.79
N GLY A 292 26.13 -4.77 -6.15
CA GLY A 292 26.36 -3.66 -5.21
C GLY A 292 26.38 -2.27 -5.85
N GLU A 293 26.11 -2.17 -7.14
CA GLU A 293 26.01 -0.92 -7.90
C GLU A 293 24.55 -0.62 -8.24
N LEU A 294 24.16 0.64 -8.12
CA LEU A 294 22.83 1.13 -8.45
C LEU A 294 22.78 1.46 -9.94
N HIS A 295 21.87 0.79 -10.64
CA HIS A 295 21.64 1.02 -12.06
C HIS A 295 20.30 1.71 -12.30
N PHE A 296 20.32 2.71 -13.17
CA PHE A 296 19.14 3.35 -13.72
C PHE A 296 19.17 3.22 -15.25
N LEU A 297 18.12 2.63 -15.81
CA LEU A 297 17.85 2.54 -17.23
C LEU A 297 16.73 3.52 -17.55
N ASP A 298 16.96 4.40 -18.50
CA ASP A 298 16.00 5.39 -18.96
C ASP A 298 15.62 5.08 -20.41
N ASN A 299 14.35 4.75 -20.63
CA ASN A 299 13.77 4.50 -21.94
C ASN A 299 14.62 3.54 -22.81
N GLU A 300 15.14 2.46 -22.21
CA GLU A 300 15.96 1.49 -22.93
C GLU A 300 15.09 0.74 -23.96
N PRO A 301 15.46 0.73 -25.26
CA PRO A 301 14.69 0.03 -26.29
C PRO A 301 14.66 -1.48 -26.04
N MET A 302 13.48 -2.09 -26.23
CA MET A 302 13.28 -3.54 -26.17
C MET A 302 12.73 -4.09 -27.48
N GLU A 303 13.09 -5.34 -27.78
CA GLU A 303 12.68 -6.04 -29.00
C GLU A 303 11.45 -6.94 -28.78
N SER A 304 11.11 -7.26 -27.53
CA SER A 304 10.03 -8.19 -27.18
C SER A 304 9.39 -7.86 -25.83
N LEU A 305 8.14 -8.29 -25.65
CA LEU A 305 7.42 -8.30 -24.38
C LEU A 305 7.48 -9.66 -23.65
N GLU A 306 8.25 -10.61 -24.20
CA GLU A 306 8.44 -11.96 -23.67
C GLU A 306 9.83 -12.11 -23.02
N ASP A 307 9.94 -13.07 -22.08
CA ASP A 307 11.18 -13.46 -21.40
C ASP A 307 11.93 -12.29 -20.71
N ILE A 308 11.18 -11.32 -20.17
CA ILE A 308 11.76 -10.13 -19.55
C ILE A 308 12.33 -10.47 -18.18
N PHE A 309 13.64 -10.32 -18.04
CA PHE A 309 14.32 -10.52 -16.77
C PHE A 309 14.12 -9.35 -15.79
N MET A 310 13.78 -9.69 -14.55
CA MET A 310 13.67 -8.76 -13.43
C MET A 310 14.51 -9.22 -12.22
N HIS A 311 15.24 -8.28 -11.64
CA HIS A 311 15.95 -8.43 -10.38
C HIS A 311 14.98 -8.52 -9.19
N VAL A 312 15.52 -8.90 -8.04
CA VAL A 312 14.79 -8.89 -6.77
C VAL A 312 14.50 -7.44 -6.38
N GLU A 313 13.26 -7.14 -6.00
CA GLU A 313 12.80 -5.82 -5.55
C GLU A 313 13.03 -4.70 -6.59
N GLU A 314 13.08 -5.08 -7.87
CA GLU A 314 13.11 -4.15 -9.00
C GLU A 314 11.71 -3.64 -9.33
N THR A 315 11.61 -2.37 -9.71
CA THR A 315 10.44 -1.82 -10.39
C THR A 315 10.84 -1.34 -11.77
N SER A 316 10.07 -1.77 -12.77
CA SER A 316 10.25 -1.36 -14.16
C SER A 316 8.95 -0.82 -14.73
N ILE A 317 9.04 0.24 -15.53
CA ILE A 317 7.95 0.77 -16.34
C ILE A 317 8.23 0.44 -17.80
N PHE A 318 7.29 -0.26 -18.41
CA PHE A 318 7.30 -0.59 -19.82
C PHE A 318 6.40 0.38 -20.56
N LYS A 319 6.99 1.11 -21.50
CA LYS A 319 6.29 2.04 -22.38
C LYS A 319 6.12 1.40 -23.74
N ILE A 320 4.88 1.13 -24.11
CA ILE A 320 4.52 0.45 -25.36
C ILE A 320 3.81 1.45 -26.27
N THR A 321 4.47 1.86 -27.34
CA THR A 321 3.87 2.75 -28.35
C THR A 321 3.21 1.92 -29.44
N LEU A 322 1.92 2.15 -29.65
CA LEU A 322 1.10 1.53 -30.69
C LEU A 322 1.04 2.40 -31.94
N ASP A 323 0.70 1.81 -33.08
CA ASP A 323 0.53 2.52 -34.35
C ASP A 323 -0.69 3.46 -34.39
N SER A 324 -1.66 3.20 -33.52
CA SER A 324 -2.87 3.99 -33.33
C SER A 324 -3.39 3.81 -31.91
N GLU A 325 -4.17 4.78 -31.45
CA GLU A 325 -4.86 4.73 -30.16
C GLU A 325 -5.95 3.63 -30.15
N PRO A 326 -5.90 2.68 -29.21
CA PRO A 326 -6.98 1.71 -28.99
C PRO A 326 -8.32 2.39 -28.69
N ASN A 327 -9.40 1.86 -29.25
CA ASN A 327 -10.75 2.34 -28.93
C ASN A 327 -11.29 1.61 -27.69
N ILE A 328 -11.43 2.34 -26.58
CA ILE A 328 -12.05 1.80 -25.35
C ILE A 328 -13.56 1.68 -25.57
N THR A 329 -14.07 0.44 -25.49
CA THR A 329 -15.47 0.11 -25.79
C THR A 329 -16.32 -0.17 -24.56
N ASP A 330 -15.68 -0.60 -23.46
CA ASP A 330 -16.31 -1.02 -22.22
C ASP A 330 -15.55 -0.47 -21.01
N THR A 331 -16.17 -0.52 -19.83
CA THR A 331 -15.57 -0.14 -18.54
C THR A 331 -15.84 -1.23 -17.54
N ILE A 332 -14.84 -1.54 -16.71
CA ILE A 332 -14.98 -2.47 -15.59
C ILE A 332 -14.69 -1.73 -14.30
N THR A 333 -15.54 -1.93 -13.30
CA THR A 333 -15.44 -1.30 -11.99
C THR A 333 -14.86 -2.30 -11.00
N ARG A 334 -13.80 -1.91 -10.29
CA ARG A 334 -13.29 -2.69 -9.15
C ARG A 334 -14.00 -2.24 -7.88
N ASN A 335 -14.79 -3.12 -7.28
CA ASN A 335 -15.49 -2.86 -6.01
C ASN A 335 -14.97 -3.78 -4.90
N THR A 336 -14.79 -3.23 -3.70
CA THR A 336 -14.39 -4.00 -2.51
C THR A 336 -15.53 -3.99 -1.49
N TYR A 337 -16.05 -5.17 -1.16
CA TYR A 337 -17.09 -5.39 -0.17
C TYR A 337 -16.50 -6.06 1.06
N TYR A 338 -16.68 -5.46 2.24
CA TYR A 338 -16.09 -5.96 3.47
C TYR A 338 -17.07 -6.77 4.32
N GLY A 339 -16.52 -7.64 5.17
CA GLY A 339 -17.30 -8.44 6.12
C GLY A 339 -17.87 -7.62 7.27
N ASP A 340 -19.00 -8.08 7.80
CA ASP A 340 -19.79 -7.48 8.88
C ASP A 340 -19.09 -7.35 10.26
N LYS A 341 -17.85 -7.80 10.37
CA LYS A 341 -17.05 -7.71 11.59
C LYS A 341 -15.55 -7.84 11.32
N ILE A 342 -14.79 -7.47 12.34
CA ILE A 342 -13.33 -7.45 12.33
C ILE A 342 -12.73 -8.14 13.56
N LEU A 343 -11.42 -8.40 13.54
CA LEU A 343 -10.62 -8.86 14.69
C LEU A 343 -11.16 -10.11 15.41
N GLN A 344 -11.70 -11.07 14.65
CA GLN A 344 -12.21 -12.33 15.19
C GLN A 344 -11.05 -13.24 15.64
N ASP A 345 -11.19 -13.90 16.79
CA ASP A 345 -10.16 -14.80 17.31
C ASP A 345 -10.00 -16.06 16.44
N THR A 346 -8.76 -16.52 16.28
CA THR A 346 -8.46 -17.83 15.68
C THR A 346 -8.60 -18.97 16.70
N GLY A 347 -8.64 -20.22 16.24
CA GLY A 347 -8.79 -21.42 17.06
C GLY A 347 -10.21 -22.01 17.07
N THR A 348 -11.20 -21.26 16.57
CA THR A 348 -12.52 -21.76 16.20
C THR A 348 -12.92 -21.15 14.86
N PRO A 349 -13.80 -21.79 14.07
CA PRO A 349 -14.32 -21.17 12.85
C PRO A 349 -14.98 -19.82 13.13
N ALA A 350 -14.60 -18.80 12.37
CA ALA A 350 -15.22 -17.48 12.38
C ALA A 350 -16.09 -17.32 11.12
N GLU A 351 -17.34 -16.94 11.32
CA GLU A 351 -18.35 -16.80 10.26
C GLU A 351 -18.59 -15.33 9.97
N PHE A 352 -18.43 -14.86 8.75
CA PHE A 352 -18.66 -13.47 8.34
C PHE A 352 -19.79 -13.41 7.31
N THR A 353 -20.47 -12.28 7.25
CA THR A 353 -21.40 -11.97 6.15
C THR A 353 -20.84 -10.83 5.33
N ILE A 354 -20.79 -10.99 4.00
CA ILE A 354 -20.44 -9.92 3.07
C ILE A 354 -21.67 -9.66 2.18
N ALA A 355 -22.28 -8.49 2.35
CA ALA A 355 -23.33 -8.01 1.46
C ALA A 355 -22.70 -7.28 0.27
N MET A 356 -23.14 -7.62 -0.94
CA MET A 356 -22.72 -6.97 -2.18
C MET A 356 -23.92 -6.43 -2.95
N SER A 357 -23.68 -5.46 -3.83
CA SER A 357 -24.71 -5.00 -4.76
C SER A 357 -24.96 -6.06 -5.83
N ASP A 358 -26.22 -6.27 -6.21
CA ASP A 358 -26.61 -7.12 -7.35
C ASP A 358 -26.85 -6.30 -8.63
N GLU A 359 -26.51 -5.00 -8.61
CA GLU A 359 -26.76 -4.08 -9.71
C GLU A 359 -25.89 -4.35 -10.95
N ASN A 360 -24.69 -4.90 -10.76
CA ASN A 360 -23.70 -5.12 -11.82
C ASN A 360 -23.32 -6.60 -11.97
N GLU A 361 -22.91 -6.99 -13.18
CA GLU A 361 -22.47 -8.36 -13.44
C GLU A 361 -21.01 -8.56 -12.99
N VAL A 362 -20.80 -9.37 -11.96
CA VAL A 362 -19.46 -9.76 -11.51
C VAL A 362 -18.76 -10.60 -12.58
N GLN A 363 -17.64 -10.12 -13.11
CA GLN A 363 -16.80 -10.80 -14.10
C GLN A 363 -15.78 -11.72 -13.43
N SER A 364 -15.17 -11.24 -12.35
CA SER A 364 -14.24 -12.00 -11.51
C SER A 364 -14.32 -11.51 -10.06
N SER A 365 -13.94 -12.37 -9.13
CA SER A 365 -13.96 -12.06 -7.70
C SER A 365 -12.83 -12.76 -6.96
N VAL A 366 -12.25 -12.05 -6.01
CA VAL A 366 -11.25 -12.56 -5.07
C VAL A 366 -11.74 -12.34 -3.66
N LEU A 367 -11.70 -13.37 -2.82
CA LEU A 367 -11.83 -13.22 -1.38
C LEU A 367 -10.45 -13.00 -0.78
N ARG A 368 -10.25 -11.83 -0.18
CA ARG A 368 -9.09 -11.52 0.64
C ARG A 368 -9.39 -11.83 2.10
N VAL A 369 -8.53 -12.63 2.74
CA VAL A 369 -8.58 -12.92 4.17
C VAL A 369 -7.32 -12.36 4.82
N SER A 370 -7.47 -11.31 5.63
CA SER A 370 -6.37 -10.71 6.38
C SER A 370 -6.30 -11.30 7.78
N LEU A 371 -5.12 -11.73 8.20
CA LEU A 371 -4.93 -12.44 9.47
C LEU A 371 -3.53 -12.27 10.03
N GLY A 372 -3.43 -12.28 11.36
CA GLY A 372 -2.15 -12.11 12.05
C GLY A 372 -2.04 -12.88 13.34
N ARG A 373 -0.81 -13.26 13.70
CA ARG A 373 -0.50 -14.00 14.92
C ARG A 373 0.96 -13.83 15.32
N GLN A 374 1.20 -13.76 16.63
CA GLN A 374 2.56 -13.85 17.18
C GLN A 374 3.18 -15.20 16.85
N ASN A 375 4.36 -15.17 16.23
CA ASN A 375 5.10 -16.33 15.72
C ASN A 375 4.35 -17.12 14.63
N GLY A 376 3.49 -16.43 13.87
CA GLY A 376 2.67 -16.93 12.77
C GLY A 376 1.92 -18.23 13.06
N PHE A 377 1.74 -19.07 12.03
CA PHE A 377 0.83 -20.22 12.06
C PHE A 377 1.53 -21.54 11.71
N GLN A 378 1.06 -22.63 12.32
CA GLN A 378 1.59 -23.99 12.17
C GLN A 378 0.57 -24.95 11.55
N VAL A 379 -0.64 -24.46 11.30
CA VAL A 379 -1.76 -25.19 10.71
C VAL A 379 -2.27 -24.41 9.50
N PRO A 380 -2.85 -25.08 8.49
CA PRO A 380 -3.31 -24.40 7.29
C PRO A 380 -4.55 -23.54 7.57
N LEU A 381 -4.77 -22.57 6.67
CA LEU A 381 -5.98 -21.77 6.59
C LEU A 381 -7.04 -22.51 5.77
N ASN A 382 -8.25 -22.60 6.32
CA ASN A 382 -9.40 -23.21 5.67
C ASN A 382 -10.47 -22.13 5.45
N VAL A 383 -11.03 -22.09 4.24
CA VAL A 383 -12.04 -21.09 3.86
C VAL A 383 -13.23 -21.77 3.20
N LYS A 384 -14.43 -21.28 3.49
CA LYS A 384 -15.66 -21.61 2.77
C LYS A 384 -16.40 -20.34 2.38
N VAL A 385 -17.02 -20.36 1.21
CA VAL A 385 -17.93 -19.30 0.73
C VAL A 385 -19.23 -19.98 0.29
N ASN A 386 -20.36 -19.59 0.86
CA ASN A 386 -21.69 -20.14 0.53
C ASN A 386 -21.71 -21.69 0.48
N GLY A 387 -21.05 -22.32 1.45
CA GLY A 387 -20.90 -23.77 1.55
C GLY A 387 -19.85 -24.41 0.61
N TYR A 388 -19.35 -23.71 -0.40
CA TYR A 388 -18.22 -24.15 -1.22
C TYR A 388 -16.94 -24.12 -0.41
N SER A 389 -16.19 -25.23 -0.37
CA SER A 389 -14.95 -25.33 0.41
C SER A 389 -13.73 -25.24 -0.50
N PHE A 390 -12.80 -24.35 -0.17
CA PHE A 390 -11.53 -24.20 -0.87
C PHE A 390 -10.51 -25.23 -0.41
N GLU A 391 -9.47 -25.43 -1.23
CA GLU A 391 -8.29 -26.17 -0.78
C GLU A 391 -7.65 -25.48 0.41
N GLN A 392 -7.03 -26.28 1.29
CA GLN A 392 -6.34 -25.77 2.45
C GLN A 392 -5.12 -24.94 2.00
N HIS A 393 -5.04 -23.70 2.46
CA HIS A 393 -3.90 -22.85 2.17
C HIS A 393 -2.78 -23.10 3.20
N ASP A 394 -1.58 -23.43 2.73
CA ASP A 394 -0.44 -23.68 3.60
C ASP A 394 0.06 -22.38 4.23
N MET A 395 0.02 -22.30 5.56
CA MET A 395 0.53 -21.16 6.32
C MET A 395 1.91 -21.42 6.93
N SER A 396 2.55 -22.55 6.63
CA SER A 396 3.80 -22.98 7.27
C SER A 396 4.96 -22.01 7.09
N PHE A 397 4.96 -21.22 6.00
CA PHE A 397 5.93 -20.16 5.74
C PHE A 397 5.93 -19.07 6.83
N SER A 398 4.80 -18.88 7.53
CA SER A 398 4.67 -17.94 8.64
C SER A 398 5.17 -18.48 9.99
N ASN A 399 5.54 -19.77 10.08
CA ASN A 399 6.01 -20.39 11.32
C ASN A 399 7.45 -19.96 11.70
N LYS A 400 7.61 -18.67 11.99
CA LYS A 400 8.87 -18.01 12.34
C LYS A 400 8.66 -17.15 13.58
N SER A 401 9.74 -16.63 14.16
CA SER A 401 9.61 -15.67 15.26
C SER A 401 8.98 -14.36 14.80
N ASP A 402 8.46 -13.62 15.77
CA ASP A 402 7.85 -12.30 15.58
C ASP A 402 6.43 -12.35 14.96
N ARG A 403 5.80 -11.18 14.86
CA ARG A 403 4.42 -10.97 14.44
C ARG A 403 4.26 -11.19 12.93
N PHE A 404 3.48 -12.20 12.57
CA PHE A 404 2.93 -12.32 11.22
C PHE A 404 1.66 -11.49 11.13
N PHE A 405 1.55 -10.65 10.11
CA PHE A 405 0.31 -10.00 9.72
C PHE A 405 0.35 -9.72 8.22
N SER A 406 -0.56 -10.34 7.47
CA SER A 406 -0.63 -10.26 6.02
C SER A 406 -2.02 -10.76 5.56
N TYR A 407 -2.20 -10.95 4.26
CA TYR A 407 -3.44 -11.45 3.67
C TYR A 407 -3.21 -12.72 2.83
N VAL A 408 -4.28 -13.45 2.59
CA VAL A 408 -4.35 -14.56 1.62
C VAL A 408 -5.55 -14.32 0.71
N ASP A 409 -5.30 -14.34 -0.59
CA ASP A 409 -6.31 -14.16 -1.64
C ASP A 409 -6.77 -15.53 -2.18
N PHE A 410 -8.08 -15.68 -2.36
CA PHE A 410 -8.72 -16.87 -2.94
C PHE A 410 -9.56 -16.45 -4.14
N ASN A 411 -9.24 -16.99 -5.33
CA ASN A 411 -10.06 -16.78 -6.52
C ASN A 411 -11.43 -17.45 -6.36
N ILE A 412 -12.49 -16.66 -6.43
CA ILE A 412 -13.86 -17.12 -6.18
C ILE A 412 -14.57 -17.40 -7.52
N PRO A 413 -15.09 -18.62 -7.73
CA PRO A 413 -15.99 -18.86 -8.85
C PRO A 413 -17.23 -17.97 -8.75
N VAL A 414 -17.46 -17.10 -9.74
CA VAL A 414 -18.58 -16.13 -9.69
C VAL A 414 -19.94 -16.82 -9.46
N ASN A 415 -20.11 -18.04 -9.96
CA ASN A 415 -21.36 -18.79 -9.84
C ASN A 415 -21.71 -19.27 -8.42
N ILE A 416 -20.80 -19.10 -7.45
CA ILE A 416 -21.10 -19.37 -6.03
C ILE A 416 -21.41 -18.12 -5.24
N LEU A 417 -21.27 -16.92 -5.83
CA LEU A 417 -21.58 -15.66 -5.17
C LEU A 417 -23.10 -15.41 -5.13
N GLU A 418 -23.53 -14.78 -4.06
CA GLU A 418 -24.91 -14.37 -3.80
C GLU A 418 -24.92 -12.89 -3.38
N GLU A 419 -26.10 -12.26 -3.27
CA GLU A 419 -26.22 -10.89 -2.74
C GLU A 419 -25.67 -10.79 -1.31
N ASN A 420 -25.87 -11.85 -0.51
CA ASN A 420 -25.34 -11.98 0.84
C ASN A 420 -24.51 -13.24 0.93
N ASN A 421 -23.20 -13.09 1.10
CA ASN A 421 -22.25 -14.19 1.08
C ASN A 421 -21.85 -14.58 2.50
N GLU A 422 -22.05 -15.86 2.84
CA GLU A 422 -21.56 -16.47 4.08
C GLU A 422 -20.12 -16.93 3.87
N ILE A 423 -19.19 -16.35 4.64
CA ILE A 423 -17.77 -16.69 4.61
C ILE A 423 -17.40 -17.37 5.93
N VAL A 424 -16.86 -18.57 5.87
CA VAL A 424 -16.34 -19.26 7.06
C VAL A 424 -14.83 -19.39 6.96
N VAL A 425 -14.12 -18.75 7.88
CA VAL A 425 -12.66 -18.77 7.96
C VAL A 425 -12.24 -19.57 9.19
N ASN A 426 -11.35 -20.53 9.02
CA ASN A 426 -10.85 -21.35 10.12
C ASN A 426 -9.34 -21.60 10.04
N VAL A 427 -8.66 -21.23 11.11
CA VAL A 427 -7.29 -21.62 11.44
C VAL A 427 -7.35 -22.24 12.82
N ASP A 428 -7.17 -23.57 12.92
CA ASP A 428 -7.32 -24.35 14.16
C ASP A 428 -6.12 -24.19 15.10
N GLN A 429 -5.82 -22.94 15.43
CA GLN A 429 -4.73 -22.54 16.30
C GLN A 429 -5.08 -21.21 16.97
N THR A 430 -5.10 -21.20 18.30
CA THR A 430 -5.48 -20.01 19.09
C THR A 430 -4.39 -18.93 19.11
N GLY A 431 -4.79 -17.71 19.48
CA GLY A 431 -3.89 -16.60 19.80
C GLY A 431 -3.50 -15.74 18.60
N GLY A 432 -4.18 -15.88 17.47
CA GLY A 432 -4.17 -14.94 16.37
C GLY A 432 -5.53 -14.28 16.18
N LYS A 433 -5.60 -13.39 15.19
CA LYS A 433 -6.82 -12.72 14.73
C LYS A 433 -7.01 -12.91 13.23
N ILE A 434 -8.25 -13.10 12.81
CA ILE A 434 -8.70 -12.79 11.45
C ILE A 434 -9.12 -11.31 11.50
N SER A 435 -8.30 -10.43 10.93
CA SER A 435 -8.53 -8.99 11.03
C SER A 435 -9.72 -8.56 10.20
N THR A 436 -9.77 -8.97 8.93
CA THR A 436 -10.83 -8.64 7.98
C THR A 436 -11.00 -9.75 6.94
N VAL A 437 -12.18 -9.76 6.33
CA VAL A 437 -12.45 -10.46 5.07
C VAL A 437 -13.07 -9.48 4.09
N ALA A 438 -12.72 -9.58 2.81
CA ALA A 438 -13.26 -8.73 1.76
C ALA A 438 -13.42 -9.47 0.43
N LEU A 439 -14.52 -9.24 -0.29
CA LEU A 439 -14.69 -9.62 -1.69
C LEU A 439 -14.26 -8.44 -2.57
N ILE A 440 -13.29 -8.67 -3.44
CA ILE A 440 -12.81 -7.71 -4.43
C ILE A 440 -13.34 -8.17 -5.78
N ASN A 441 -14.36 -7.49 -6.29
CA ASN A 441 -15.04 -7.83 -7.53
C ASN A 441 -14.59 -6.91 -8.65
N MET A 442 -14.48 -7.49 -9.85
CA MET A 442 -14.45 -6.75 -11.11
C MET A 442 -15.85 -6.86 -11.73
N GLU A 443 -16.53 -5.73 -11.95
CA GLU A 443 -17.96 -5.66 -12.28
C GLU A 443 -18.20 -4.79 -13.52
N ASN A 444 -19.13 -5.21 -14.39
CA ASN A 444 -19.54 -4.43 -15.58
C ASN A 444 -20.85 -3.68 -15.36
#